data_AF-A0A8T5TUN6-F1
#
_entry.id   AF-A0A8T5TUN6-F1
#
_cell.length_a   1.000
_cell.length_b   1.000
_cell.length_c   1.000
_cell.angle_alpha   90.00
_cell.angle_beta   90.00
_cell.angle_gamma   90.00
#
_symmetry.space_group_name_H-M   'P 1'
#
loop_
_entity.id
_entity.type
_entity.pdbx_description
1 polymer ?
#
loop_
_entity_poly.entity_id
_entity_poly.type
_entity_poly.pdbx_seq_one_letter_code
_entity_poly.pdbx_strand_id
1 'polypeptide(L)'
;MTELKEEFLIFIINEEMEEFDELDLLDAPIHTALDSFFIFIIVDPKDKEVWIWQGEKASIRKKFIATQKAPEIRDLYGVDFKISSIDEGNEPPEFKKLIGL
;
A
#
# COMPACT_ATOMS: atom_id res chain seq x y z
N MET A 1 21.77 -19.12 6.82
CA MET A 1 20.72 -18.96 5.80
C MET A 1 20.00 -17.70 6.20
N THR A 2 20.42 -16.57 5.64
CA THR A 2 19.92 -15.25 6.04
C THR A 2 18.47 -15.20 5.55
N GLU A 3 17.52 -15.17 6.48
CA GLU A 3 16.12 -14.88 6.17
C GLU A 3 16.10 -13.54 5.44
N LEU A 4 15.76 -13.57 4.16
CA LEU A 4 15.37 -12.36 3.45
C LEU A 4 14.15 -11.87 4.22
N LYS A 5 14.27 -10.76 4.98
CA LYS A 5 13.07 -9.99 5.32
C LYS A 5 12.42 -9.69 3.97
N GLU A 6 11.28 -10.30 3.70
CA GLU A 6 10.41 -9.91 2.59
C GLU A 6 9.89 -8.52 2.96
N GLU A 7 10.72 -7.49 2.77
CA GLU A 7 10.45 -6.11 3.16
C GLU A 7 9.39 -5.55 2.20
N PHE A 8 8.13 -5.75 2.56
CA PHE A 8 7.04 -4.96 2.01
C PHE A 8 7.30 -3.49 2.33
N LEU A 9 7.10 -2.63 1.35
CA LEU A 9 7.23 -1.19 1.54
C LEU A 9 5.84 -0.59 1.58
N ILE A 10 5.60 0.22 2.60
CA ILE A 10 4.30 0.79 2.89
C ILE A 10 4.43 2.29 2.82
N PHE A 11 3.50 2.91 2.13
CA PHE A 11 3.47 4.35 1.93
C PHE A 11 2.11 4.90 2.32
N ILE A 12 2.09 6.11 2.87
CA ILE A 12 0.87 6.85 3.22
C ILE A 12 0.82 8.16 2.44
N ILE A 13 -0.38 8.59 2.05
CA ILE A 13 -0.56 9.86 1.33
C ILE A 13 -0.42 11.06 2.25
N ASN A 14 0.47 11.96 1.85
CA ASN A 14 0.56 13.32 2.37
C ASN A 14 -0.33 14.26 1.56
N GLU A 15 -1.49 14.64 2.10
CA GLU A 15 -2.46 15.50 1.36
C GLU A 15 -1.94 16.92 1.08
N GLU A 16 -1.02 17.43 1.90
CA GLU A 16 -0.51 18.79 1.78
C GLU A 16 0.54 18.89 0.67
N MET A 17 1.43 17.90 0.59
CA MET A 17 2.48 17.84 -0.42
C MET A 17 2.07 17.10 -1.71
N GLU A 18 0.91 16.41 -1.70
CA GLU A 18 0.48 15.50 -2.78
C GLU A 18 1.53 14.40 -3.09
N GLU A 19 2.24 13.98 -2.06
CA GLU A 19 3.33 12.99 -2.10
C GLU A 19 3.01 11.78 -1.20
N PHE A 20 3.93 10.81 -1.20
CA PHE A 20 3.87 9.64 -0.34
C PHE A 20 5.00 9.67 0.68
N ASP A 21 4.66 9.41 1.94
CA ASP A 21 5.62 9.19 3.01
C ASP A 21 5.77 7.68 3.25
N GLU A 22 7.00 7.20 3.38
CA GLU A 22 7.26 5.80 3.73
C GLU A 22 6.95 5.55 5.21
N LEU A 23 6.31 4.41 5.49
CA LEU A 23 5.94 3.97 6.82
C LEU A 23 6.78 2.75 7.21
N ASP A 24 7.66 2.95 8.19
CA ASP A 24 8.45 1.86 8.78
C ASP A 24 7.62 1.11 9.83
N LEU A 25 7.28 -0.14 9.53
CA LEU A 25 6.68 -1.06 10.50
C LEU A 25 7.77 -1.95 11.09
N LEU A 26 8.16 -1.63 12.32
CA LEU A 26 9.12 -2.37 13.13
C LEU A 26 8.57 -3.75 13.54
N ASP A 27 8.53 -4.67 12.58
CA ASP A 27 8.10 -6.08 12.70
C ASP A 27 6.63 -6.28 13.15
N ALA A 28 5.79 -5.24 13.02
CA ALA A 28 4.35 -5.32 13.28
C ALA A 28 3.59 -5.76 12.02
N PRO A 29 2.50 -6.54 12.15
CA PRO A 29 1.65 -6.89 11.01
C PRO A 29 1.07 -5.62 10.34
N ILE A 30 1.05 -5.59 9.00
CA ILE A 30 0.61 -4.42 8.22
C ILE A 30 -0.80 -3.99 8.60
N HIS A 31 -1.71 -4.94 8.86
CA HIS A 31 -3.10 -4.63 9.21
C HIS A 31 -3.24 -3.75 10.46
N THR A 32 -2.23 -3.73 11.35
CA THR A 32 -2.25 -2.89 12.56
C THR A 32 -2.05 -1.40 12.27
N ALA A 33 -1.49 -1.07 11.10
CA ALA A 33 -1.28 0.30 10.66
C ALA A 33 -2.40 0.83 9.76
N LEU A 34 -3.23 -0.06 9.20
CA LEU A 34 -4.31 0.34 8.30
C LEU A 34 -5.39 1.10 9.08
N ASP A 35 -5.61 2.35 8.69
CA ASP A 35 -6.59 3.26 9.28
C ASP A 35 -7.58 3.78 8.22
N SER A 36 -8.88 3.72 8.54
CA SER A 36 -9.97 4.02 7.61
C SER A 36 -9.95 5.45 7.04
N PHE A 37 -9.23 6.41 7.64
CA PHE A 37 -9.14 7.80 7.16
C PHE A 37 -8.00 8.03 6.16
N PHE A 38 -7.19 7.01 5.89
CA PHE A 38 -6.00 7.09 5.06
C PHE A 38 -6.05 6.14 3.88
N ILE A 39 -5.10 6.35 2.97
CA ILE A 39 -4.84 5.47 1.84
C ILE A 39 -3.41 4.98 2.01
N PHE A 40 -3.23 3.67 1.87
CA PHE A 40 -1.93 3.03 1.98
C PHE A 40 -1.56 2.44 0.63
N ILE A 41 -0.32 2.67 0.19
CA ILE A 41 0.27 1.93 -0.93
C ILE A 41 1.21 0.89 -0.35
N ILE A 42 0.98 -0.37 -0.68
CA ILE A 42 1.79 -1.49 -0.23
C ILE A 42 2.41 -2.13 -1.46
N VAL A 43 3.74 -2.12 -1.51
CA VAL A 43 4.49 -2.76 -2.58
C VAL A 43 4.83 -4.18 -2.14
N ASP A 44 4.39 -5.15 -2.94
CA ASP A 44 4.71 -6.57 -2.81
C ASP A 44 5.67 -6.99 -3.93
N PRO A 45 6.99 -7.05 -3.65
CA PRO A 45 7.99 -7.48 -4.63
C PRO A 45 7.86 -8.94 -5.04
N LYS A 46 7.25 -9.78 -4.22
CA LYS A 46 7.17 -11.24 -4.45
C LYS A 46 6.14 -11.57 -5.52
N ASP A 47 4.96 -10.98 -5.40
CA ASP A 47 3.87 -11.17 -6.36
C ASP A 47 3.87 -10.09 -7.46
N LYS A 48 4.83 -9.15 -7.42
CA LYS A 48 4.96 -8.00 -8.33
C LYS A 48 3.66 -7.19 -8.40
N GLU A 49 3.14 -6.85 -7.24
CA GLU A 49 1.88 -6.15 -7.11
C GLU A 49 2.05 -4.91 -6.22
N VAL A 50 1.42 -3.81 -6.61
CA VAL A 50 1.32 -2.58 -5.85
C VAL A 50 -0.15 -2.43 -5.46
N TRP A 51 -0.42 -2.62 -4.18
CA TRP A 51 -1.77 -2.52 -3.63
C TRP A 51 -2.05 -1.09 -3.20
N ILE A 52 -3.19 -0.54 -3.62
CA ILE A 52 -3.72 0.71 -3.10
C ILE A 52 -4.89 0.35 -2.18
N TRP A 53 -4.64 0.31 -0.87
CA TRP A 53 -5.70 0.09 0.10
C TRP A 53 -6.39 1.40 0.44
N GLN A 54 -7.71 1.45 0.26
CA GLN A 54 -8.52 2.64 0.40
C GLN A 54 -9.40 2.57 1.64
N GLY A 55 -9.03 3.33 2.66
CA GLY A 55 -9.88 3.50 3.84
C GLY A 55 -11.27 4.02 3.45
N GLU A 56 -12.30 3.47 4.09
CA GLU A 56 -13.71 3.78 3.84
C GLU A 56 -14.01 5.27 4.08
N LYS A 57 -13.31 5.88 5.04
CA LYS A 57 -13.46 7.28 5.45
C LYS A 57 -12.43 8.22 4.82
N ALA A 58 -11.55 7.71 3.96
CA ALA A 58 -10.56 8.52 3.27
C ALA A 58 -11.23 9.49 2.31
N SER A 59 -10.69 10.71 2.22
CA SER A 59 -11.24 11.75 1.34
C SER A 59 -11.15 11.35 -0.13
N ILE A 60 -12.10 11.83 -0.95
CA ILE A 60 -12.06 11.62 -2.41
C ILE A 60 -10.74 12.16 -2.99
N ARG A 61 -10.23 13.26 -2.43
CA ARG A 61 -8.94 13.87 -2.81
C ARG A 61 -7.78 12.90 -2.60
N LYS A 62 -7.69 12.24 -1.44
CA LYS A 62 -6.69 11.19 -1.18
C LYS A 62 -6.78 10.06 -2.19
N LYS A 63 -7.98 9.52 -2.45
CA LYS A 63 -8.18 8.42 -3.42
C LYS A 63 -7.71 8.80 -4.83
N PHE A 64 -7.98 10.05 -5.23
CA PHE A 64 -7.56 10.58 -6.52
C PHE A 64 -6.03 10.70 -6.62
N ILE A 65 -5.39 11.32 -5.63
CA ILE A 65 -3.92 11.45 -5.55
C ILE A 65 -3.28 10.06 -5.59
N ALA A 66 -3.80 9.10 -4.80
CA ALA A 66 -3.30 7.72 -4.77
C ALA A 66 -3.25 7.09 -6.16
N THR A 67 -4.37 7.18 -6.88
CA THR A 67 -4.54 6.55 -8.19
C THR A 67 -3.63 7.21 -9.23
N GLN A 68 -3.46 8.54 -9.15
CA GLN A 68 -2.57 9.27 -10.06
C GLN A 68 -1.10 8.98 -9.80
N LYS A 69 -0.70 8.84 -8.54
CA LYS A 69 0.70 8.74 -8.11
C LYS A 69 1.20 7.30 -7.97
N ALA A 70 0.33 6.30 -7.84
CA ALA A 70 0.72 4.89 -7.76
C ALA A 70 1.60 4.40 -8.93
N PRO A 71 1.41 4.84 -10.20
CA PRO A 71 2.33 4.50 -11.28
C PRO A 71 3.77 4.98 -11.04
N GLU A 72 3.95 6.16 -10.42
CA GLU A 72 5.29 6.68 -10.09
C GLU A 72 5.98 5.75 -9.08
N ILE A 73 5.26 5.32 -8.04
CA ILE A 73 5.76 4.35 -7.06
C ILE A 73 6.09 3.01 -7.74
N ARG A 74 5.17 2.47 -8.55
CA ARG A 74 5.39 1.23 -9.30
C ARG A 74 6.67 1.28 -10.13
N ASP A 75 6.89 2.38 -10.86
CA ASP A 75 8.02 2.53 -11.78
C ASP A 75 9.38 2.53 -11.06
N LEU A 76 9.42 2.85 -9.76
CA LEU A 76 10.63 2.73 -8.94
C LEU A 76 11.05 1.27 -8.68
N TYR A 77 10.10 0.33 -8.71
CA TYR A 77 10.35 -1.09 -8.43
C TYR A 77 10.38 -1.94 -9.71
N GLY A 78 9.47 -1.66 -10.63
CA GLY A 78 9.38 -2.38 -11.90
C GLY A 78 8.12 -2.05 -12.66
N VAL A 79 8.26 -1.69 -13.93
CA VAL A 79 7.12 -1.37 -14.82
C VAL A 79 6.18 -2.57 -15.05
N ASP A 80 6.64 -3.79 -14.75
CA ASP A 80 5.89 -5.03 -14.85
C ASP A 80 5.02 -5.32 -13.61
N PHE A 81 5.11 -4.49 -12.57
CA PHE A 81 4.25 -4.63 -11.40
C PHE A 81 2.82 -4.23 -11.73
N LYS A 82 1.86 -5.02 -11.27
CA LYS A 82 0.43 -4.73 -11.42
C LYS A 82 -0.01 -3.80 -10.29
N ILE A 83 -0.90 -2.85 -10.59
CA ILE A 83 -1.51 -1.98 -9.58
C ILE A 83 -2.93 -2.46 -9.35
N SER A 84 -3.29 -2.71 -8.10
CA SER A 84 -4.65 -3.12 -7.69
C SER A 84 -5.18 -2.24 -6.57
N SER A 85 -6.34 -1.64 -6.80
CA SER A 85 -7.06 -0.90 -5.76
C SER A 85 -7.98 -1.82 -4.96
N ILE A 86 -7.97 -1.67 -3.65
CA ILE A 86 -8.82 -2.40 -2.70
C ILE A 86 -9.55 -1.40 -1.83
N ASP A 87 -10.86 -1.54 -1.70
CA ASP A 87 -11.65 -0.81 -0.71
C ASP A 87 -11.64 -1.55 0.63
N GLU A 88 -11.55 -0.79 1.74
CA GLU A 88 -11.69 -1.32 3.10
C GLU A 88 -12.96 -2.20 3.23
N GLY A 89 -12.79 -3.38 3.81
CA GLY A 89 -13.84 -4.39 3.97
C GLY A 89 -14.06 -5.30 2.75
N ASN A 90 -13.45 -4.99 1.61
CA ASN A 90 -13.48 -5.81 0.39
C ASN A 90 -12.10 -6.39 0.05
N GLU A 91 -11.26 -6.64 1.06
CA GLU A 91 -9.91 -7.17 0.84
C GLU A 91 -9.95 -8.62 0.31
N PRO A 92 -9.26 -8.90 -0.82
CA PRO A 92 -9.14 -10.25 -1.33
C PRO A 92 -8.28 -11.12 -0.39
N PRO A 93 -8.45 -12.46 -0.41
CA PRO A 93 -7.71 -13.37 0.46
C PRO A 93 -6.18 -13.23 0.36
N GLU A 94 -5.66 -12.96 -0.84
CA GLU A 94 -4.23 -12.75 -1.09
C GLU A 94 -3.71 -11.54 -0.32
N PHE A 95 -4.47 -10.44 -0.33
CA PHE A 95 -4.14 -9.23 0.42
C PHE A 95 -4.25 -9.44 1.93
N LYS A 96 -5.26 -10.18 2.40
CA LYS A 96 -5.39 -10.50 3.84
C LYS A 96 -4.16 -11.24 4.37
N LYS A 97 -3.70 -12.25 3.61
CA LYS A 97 -2.48 -12.99 3.93
C LYS A 97 -1.25 -12.07 3.92
N LEU A 98 -1.15 -11.16 2.96
CA LEU A 98 -0.08 -10.16 2.87
C LEU A 98 -0.01 -9.29 4.14
N ILE A 99 -1.16 -8.82 4.63
CA ILE A 99 -1.22 -7.93 5.80
C ILE A 99 -1.23 -8.65 7.15
N GLY A 100 -1.14 -9.98 7.15
CA GLY A 100 -1.08 -10.81 8.35
C GLY A 100 -2.44 -11.12 8.99
N LEU A 101 -3.49 -11.29 8.18
CA LEU A 101 -4.84 -11.74 8.57
C LEU A 101 -5.16 -13.15 8.04
#